data_AF-A0A558FFZ0-F1
#
_entry.id   AF-A0A558FFZ0-F1
#
_cell.length_a   1.000
_cell.length_b   1.000
_cell.length_c   1.000
_cell.angle_alpha   90.00
_cell.angle_beta   90.00
_cell.angle_gamma   90.00
#
_symmetry.space_group_name_H-M   'P 1'
#
loop_
_entity.id
_entity.type
_entity.pdbx_description
1 polymer ?
#
loop_
_entity_poly.entity_id
_entity_poly.type
_entity_poly.pdbx_seq_one_letter_code
_entity_poly.pdbx_strand_id
1 'polypeptide(L)'
;MRKIWLYTIALLVGGPAYAEPIKTILNCPFSDGTHASLLATSTLEGQKLFLKVDGNIQSAFSDMPNSDFVGQMVMAKCVASGLIFALNYGTPYSKGVFLRKSPISHATERIDFSEKALPRWLYVGREQLRLVIPNSGYEVAAKFLIYDFVNGKGQPEEAEGVDALPGKRRFKVWRLR
;
A
#
# COMPACT_ATOMS: atom_id res chain seq x y z
N MET A 1 56.10 37.69 26.55
CA MET A 1 55.31 36.55 26.03
C MET A 1 54.04 37.12 25.41
N ARG A 2 53.89 37.02 24.08
CA ARG A 2 52.93 37.79 23.30
C ARG A 2 52.01 36.84 22.53
N LYS A 3 50.71 37.14 22.68
CA LYS A 3 49.50 36.69 21.96
C LYS A 3 49.73 35.99 20.61
N ILE A 4 48.91 34.97 20.32
CA ILE A 4 47.78 35.01 19.36
C ILE A 4 47.25 33.56 19.24
N TRP A 5 46.02 33.33 19.71
CA TRP A 5 45.30 32.07 19.49
C TRP A 5 44.41 32.27 18.27
N LEU A 6 44.78 31.66 17.14
CA LEU A 6 44.02 31.66 15.90
C LEU A 6 42.89 30.61 16.01
N TYR A 7 41.65 31.10 16.08
CA TYR A 7 40.47 30.26 15.91
C TYR A 7 40.06 30.27 14.44
N THR A 8 40.30 29.15 13.76
CA THR A 8 39.80 28.89 12.42
C THR A 8 38.35 28.41 12.54
N ILE A 9 37.38 29.25 12.20
CA ILE A 9 35.98 28.84 12.06
C ILE A 9 35.82 28.22 10.67
N ALA A 10 35.72 26.90 10.61
CA ALA A 10 35.31 26.20 9.41
C ALA A 10 33.79 26.31 9.26
N LEU A 11 33.33 27.16 8.34
CA LEU A 11 31.93 27.21 7.91
C LEU A 11 31.62 25.95 7.08
N LEU A 12 31.02 24.96 7.73
CA LEU A 12 30.33 23.86 7.05
C LEU A 12 29.12 24.44 6.30
N VAL A 13 29.28 24.65 5.00
CA VAL A 13 28.17 24.93 4.08
C VAL A 13 27.39 23.63 3.94
N GLY A 14 26.43 23.42 4.83
CA GLY A 14 25.41 22.39 4.66
C GLY A 14 24.51 22.79 3.49
N GLY A 15 24.74 22.19 2.32
CA GLY A 15 23.80 22.31 1.21
C GLY A 15 22.43 21.76 1.65
N PRO A 16 21.31 22.40 1.28
CA PRO A 16 20.00 21.88 1.61
C PRO A 16 19.84 20.49 0.97
N ALA A 17 19.56 19.49 1.79
CA ALA A 17 19.10 18.20 1.30
C ALA A 17 17.80 18.44 0.53
N TYR A 18 17.86 18.43 -0.80
CA TYR A 18 16.68 18.53 -1.67
C TYR A 18 15.85 17.25 -1.49
N ALA A 19 14.94 17.27 -0.53
CA ALA A 19 13.85 16.31 -0.49
C ALA A 19 12.84 16.73 -1.56
N GLU A 20 12.61 15.86 -2.55
CA GLU A 20 11.54 16.10 -3.52
C GLU A 20 10.20 16.26 -2.79
N PRO A 21 9.35 17.22 -3.22
CA PRO A 21 8.06 17.43 -2.60
C PRO A 21 7.17 16.20 -2.79
N ILE A 22 6.37 15.89 -1.78
CA ILE A 22 5.35 14.85 -1.85
C ILE A 22 4.27 15.25 -2.87
N LYS A 23 3.95 14.37 -3.82
CA LYS A 23 2.98 14.59 -4.88
C LYS A 23 1.80 13.64 -4.75
N THR A 24 0.60 14.11 -5.09
CA THR A 24 -0.57 13.23 -5.17
C THR A 24 -0.55 12.46 -6.49
N ILE A 25 -0.66 11.13 -6.40
CA ILE A 25 -0.68 10.23 -7.56
C ILE A 25 -2.12 9.90 -7.94
N LEU A 26 -2.94 9.57 -6.94
CA LEU A 26 -4.33 9.17 -7.14
C LEU A 26 -5.17 9.60 -5.95
N ASN A 27 -6.39 10.07 -6.19
CA ASN A 27 -7.35 10.39 -5.14
C ASN A 27 -8.65 9.62 -5.39
N CYS A 28 -9.05 8.77 -4.44
CA CYS A 28 -10.21 7.90 -4.58
C CYS A 28 -11.28 8.26 -3.56
N PRO A 29 -12.55 8.46 -3.99
CA PRO A 29 -13.65 8.65 -3.07
C PRO A 29 -14.03 7.31 -2.41
N PHE A 30 -14.25 7.36 -1.10
CA PHE A 30 -14.87 6.29 -0.33
C PHE A 30 -16.40 6.40 -0.37
N SER A 31 -17.08 5.35 0.10
CA SER A 31 -18.55 5.25 0.07
C SER A 31 -19.26 6.26 0.97
N ASP A 32 -18.58 6.77 2.00
CA ASP A 32 -19.10 7.79 2.93
C ASP A 32 -18.81 9.23 2.47
N GLY A 33 -18.25 9.40 1.26
CA GLY A 33 -17.87 10.72 0.70
C GLY A 33 -16.51 11.23 1.16
N THR A 34 -15.84 10.56 2.10
CA THR A 34 -14.43 10.84 2.41
C THR A 34 -13.52 10.35 1.28
N HIS A 35 -12.22 10.66 1.35
CA HIS A 35 -11.26 10.32 0.31
C HIS A 35 -10.02 9.65 0.89
N ALA A 36 -9.44 8.74 0.11
CA ALA A 36 -8.07 8.30 0.28
C ALA A 36 -7.22 8.77 -0.88
N SER A 37 -6.08 9.39 -0.57
CA SER A 37 -5.10 9.80 -1.58
C SER A 37 -3.85 8.94 -1.46
N LEU A 38 -3.40 8.39 -2.59
CA LEU A 38 -2.07 7.83 -2.76
C LEU A 38 -1.12 8.97 -3.12
N LEU A 39 -0.07 9.12 -2.35
CA LEU A 39 0.97 10.12 -2.55
C LEU A 39 2.32 9.44 -2.79
N ALA A 40 3.25 10.14 -3.44
CA ALA A 40 4.61 9.65 -3.62
C ALA A 40 5.65 10.77 -3.56
N THR A 41 6.85 10.40 -3.15
CA THR A 41 8.08 11.17 -3.35
C THR A 41 9.01 10.35 -4.24
N SER A 42 9.68 10.96 -5.20
CA SER A 42 10.65 10.27 -6.06
C SER A 42 12.05 10.28 -5.43
N THR A 43 12.78 9.20 -5.65
CA THR A 43 14.19 9.01 -5.29
C THR A 43 14.94 8.46 -6.52
N LEU A 44 16.26 8.33 -6.43
CA LEU A 44 17.06 7.68 -7.48
C LEU A 44 16.68 6.21 -7.69
N GLU A 45 16.16 5.54 -6.66
CA GLU A 45 15.85 4.11 -6.67
C GLU A 45 14.37 3.82 -7.00
N GLY A 46 13.51 4.84 -6.99
CA GLY A 46 12.10 4.71 -7.35
C GLY A 46 11.20 5.68 -6.60
N GLN A 47 10.01 5.21 -6.24
CA GLN A 47 9.00 5.97 -5.52
C GLN A 47 8.87 5.44 -4.10
N LYS A 48 8.81 6.38 -3.16
CA LYS A 48 8.35 6.12 -1.80
C LYS A 48 6.89 6.52 -1.69
N LEU A 49 6.04 5.60 -1.24
CA LEU A 49 4.59 5.78 -1.20
C LEU A 49 4.10 6.21 0.18
N PHE A 50 3.08 7.06 0.18
CA PHE A 50 2.37 7.52 1.37
C PHE A 50 0.87 7.46 1.12
N LEU A 51 0.11 7.36 2.20
CA LEU A 51 -1.34 7.40 2.18
C LEU A 51 -1.83 8.62 2.96
N LYS A 52 -2.78 9.33 2.38
CA LYS A 52 -3.58 10.33 3.08
C LYS A 52 -4.99 9.80 3.28
N VAL A 53 -5.36 9.52 4.52
CA VAL A 53 -6.71 9.04 4.90
C VAL A 53 -7.19 9.86 6.09
N ASP A 54 -8.44 10.33 6.05
CA ASP A 54 -9.02 11.17 7.10
C ASP A 54 -8.15 12.41 7.44
N GLY A 55 -7.50 12.98 6.42
CA GLY A 55 -6.62 14.15 6.56
C GLY A 55 -5.18 13.83 7.00
N ASN A 56 -4.92 12.64 7.53
CA ASN A 56 -3.62 12.23 8.07
C ASN A 56 -2.75 11.59 6.99
N ILE A 57 -1.51 12.06 6.85
CA ILE A 57 -0.51 11.45 5.96
C ILE A 57 0.33 10.45 6.77
N GLN A 58 0.42 9.22 6.28
CA GLN A 58 1.21 8.15 6.85
C GLN A 58 1.99 7.40 5.77
N SER A 59 2.98 6.61 6.17
CA SER A 59 3.62 5.68 5.24
C SER A 59 2.59 4.71 4.64
N ALA A 60 2.77 4.36 3.37
CA ALA A 60 1.90 3.38 2.72
C ALA A 60 2.01 1.99 3.35
N PHE A 61 3.18 1.65 3.90
CA PHE A 61 3.50 0.36 4.50
C PHE A 61 4.13 0.59 5.89
N SER A 62 3.81 -0.26 6.87
CA SER A 62 4.17 -0.05 8.27
C SER A 62 4.92 -1.23 8.91
N ASP A 63 5.15 -2.30 8.16
CA ASP A 63 5.75 -3.55 8.65
C ASP A 63 7.28 -3.56 8.58
N MET A 64 7.89 -2.55 7.95
CA MET A 64 9.33 -2.31 7.96
C MET A 64 9.62 -0.79 7.99
N PRO A 65 10.84 -0.37 8.33
CA PRO A 65 11.25 1.03 8.24
C PRO A 65 10.93 1.66 6.89
N ASN A 66 10.49 2.92 6.91
CA ASN A 66 10.05 3.64 5.71
C ASN A 66 11.16 3.85 4.65
N SER A 67 12.43 3.62 4.97
CA SER A 67 13.53 3.62 4.01
C SER A 67 13.48 2.42 3.07
N ASP A 68 12.80 1.34 3.46
CA ASP A 68 12.99 0.02 2.84
C ASP A 68 11.93 -0.25 1.75
N PHE A 69 10.91 0.61 1.65
CA PHE A 69 9.86 0.52 0.62
C PHE A 69 9.99 1.63 -0.42
N VAL A 70 11.08 1.57 -1.18
CA VAL A 70 11.31 2.40 -2.36
C VAL A 70 11.27 1.49 -3.58
N GLY A 71 10.51 1.86 -4.60
CA GLY A 71 10.34 0.97 -5.75
C GLY A 71 9.50 1.53 -6.89
N GLN A 72 9.14 0.66 -7.83
CA GLN A 72 8.34 1.03 -8.99
C GLN A 72 6.87 0.73 -8.74
N MET A 73 6.00 1.72 -8.88
CA MET A 73 4.56 1.51 -8.76
C MET A 73 4.05 0.69 -9.95
N VAL A 74 3.38 -0.42 -9.67
CA VAL A 74 2.87 -1.35 -10.68
C VAL A 74 1.35 -1.44 -10.73
N MET A 75 0.66 -0.84 -9.74
CA MET A 75 -0.79 -0.69 -9.72
C MET A 75 -1.18 0.54 -8.91
N ALA A 76 -2.14 1.31 -9.40
CA ALA A 76 -2.91 2.29 -8.62
C ALA A 76 -4.28 2.49 -9.27
N LYS A 77 -5.38 2.18 -8.57
CA LYS A 77 -6.74 2.28 -9.10
C LYS A 77 -7.73 2.66 -8.01
N CYS A 78 -8.75 3.43 -8.40
CA CYS A 78 -9.98 3.55 -7.62
C CYS A 78 -10.93 2.43 -8.05
N VAL A 79 -11.35 1.60 -7.11
CA VAL A 79 -12.25 0.47 -7.39
C VAL A 79 -13.15 0.22 -6.18
N ALA A 80 -14.44 -0.04 -6.45
CA ALA A 80 -15.42 -0.36 -5.42
C ALA A 80 -15.51 0.65 -4.26
N SER A 81 -15.43 1.96 -4.57
CA SER A 81 -15.35 3.03 -3.57
C SER A 81 -14.20 2.83 -2.58
N GLY A 82 -13.05 2.42 -3.13
CA GLY A 82 -11.82 2.14 -2.41
C GLY A 82 -10.59 2.44 -3.28
N LEU A 83 -9.42 2.35 -2.67
CA LEU A 83 -8.11 2.57 -3.29
C LEU A 83 -7.33 1.26 -3.25
N ILE A 84 -6.86 0.77 -4.40
CA ILE A 84 -5.88 -0.32 -4.48
C ILE A 84 -4.59 0.17 -5.13
N PHE A 85 -3.44 -0.21 -4.58
CA PHE A 85 -2.14 0.04 -5.19
C PHE A 85 -1.13 -1.05 -4.87
N ALA A 86 -0.06 -1.12 -5.65
CA ALA A 86 1.05 -2.03 -5.44
C ALA A 86 2.38 -1.42 -5.92
N LEU A 87 3.45 -1.75 -5.21
CA LEU A 87 4.82 -1.31 -5.39
C LEU A 87 5.73 -2.54 -5.55
N ASN A 88 6.57 -2.54 -6.57
CA ASN A 88 7.70 -3.46 -6.68
C ASN A 88 8.91 -2.83 -6.00
N TYR A 89 9.25 -3.34 -4.81
CA TYR A 89 10.35 -2.85 -3.97
C TYR A 89 11.55 -3.82 -3.95
N GLY A 90 11.44 -4.95 -4.66
CA GLY A 90 12.49 -5.97 -4.82
C GLY A 90 11.90 -7.20 -5.49
N THR A 91 12.28 -7.45 -6.76
CA THR A 91 11.84 -8.63 -7.51
C THR A 91 12.18 -9.91 -6.72
N PRO A 92 11.28 -10.91 -6.64
CA PRO A 92 10.08 -11.10 -7.47
C PRO A 92 8.77 -10.60 -6.87
N TYR A 93 8.76 -10.00 -5.68
CA TYR A 93 7.52 -9.67 -4.97
C TYR A 93 7.08 -8.22 -5.20
N SER A 94 5.77 -8.05 -5.24
CA SER A 94 5.10 -6.76 -5.16
C SER A 94 4.36 -6.66 -3.84
N LYS A 95 4.46 -5.52 -3.18
CA LYS A 95 3.71 -5.22 -1.96
C LYS A 95 2.61 -4.22 -2.25
N GLY A 96 1.43 -4.42 -1.70
CA GLY A 96 0.32 -3.52 -1.97
C GLY A 96 -0.72 -3.50 -0.88
N VAL A 97 -1.67 -2.60 -1.07
CA VAL A 97 -2.76 -2.34 -0.12
C VAL A 97 -4.06 -2.14 -0.89
N PHE A 98 -5.15 -2.66 -0.35
CA PHE A 98 -6.50 -2.21 -0.66
C PHE A 98 -7.12 -1.53 0.57
N LEU A 99 -7.75 -0.37 0.36
CA LEU A 99 -8.45 0.39 1.39
C LEU A 99 -9.90 0.68 0.97
N ARG A 100 -10.82 0.61 1.93
CA ARG A 100 -12.15 1.19 1.82
C ARG A 100 -12.67 1.65 3.19
N LYS A 101 -13.78 2.37 3.19
CA LYS A 101 -14.59 2.57 4.41
C LYS A 101 -15.60 1.44 4.56
N SER A 102 -15.73 0.93 5.77
CA SER A 102 -16.78 -0.04 6.09
C SER A 102 -18.15 0.60 5.92
N PRO A 103 -19.10 -0.02 5.20
CA PRO A 103 -20.47 0.48 5.10
C PRO A 103 -21.27 0.30 6.40
N ILE A 104 -20.71 -0.40 7.40
CA ILE A 104 -21.35 -0.62 8.71
C ILE A 104 -20.71 0.27 9.77
N SER A 105 -19.40 0.13 9.98
CA SER A 105 -18.73 0.81 11.10
C SER A 105 -18.11 2.15 10.72
N HIS A 106 -18.10 2.51 9.43
CA HIS A 106 -17.35 3.67 8.89
C HIS A 106 -15.85 3.66 9.19
N ALA A 107 -15.33 2.58 9.78
CA ALA A 107 -13.91 2.39 9.98
C ALA A 107 -13.21 2.14 8.64
N THR A 108 -11.94 2.55 8.54
CA THR A 108 -11.10 2.20 7.40
C THR A 108 -10.72 0.72 7.48
N GLU A 109 -11.16 -0.06 6.50
CA GLU A 109 -10.80 -1.47 6.34
C GLU A 109 -9.64 -1.57 5.35
N ARG A 110 -8.64 -2.40 5.69
CA ARG A 110 -7.36 -2.49 5.00
C ARG A 110 -7.00 -3.94 4.75
N ILE A 111 -6.63 -4.26 3.51
CA ILE A 111 -5.94 -5.51 3.17
C ILE A 111 -4.52 -5.16 2.72
N ASP A 112 -3.52 -5.73 3.38
CA ASP A 112 -2.12 -5.74 3.00
C ASP A 112 -1.77 -7.05 2.30
N PHE A 113 -1.03 -7.00 1.18
CA PHE A 113 -0.60 -8.18 0.47
C PHE A 113 0.85 -8.04 -0.02
N SER A 114 1.54 -9.18 -0.21
CA SER A 114 2.90 -9.22 -0.72
C SER A 114 3.13 -10.46 -1.57
N GLU A 115 2.93 -10.35 -2.88
CA GLU A 115 2.90 -11.49 -3.79
C GLU A 115 3.62 -11.24 -5.11
N LYS A 116 4.04 -12.32 -5.79
CA LYS A 116 4.72 -12.24 -7.10
C LYS A 116 3.81 -11.83 -8.24
N ALA A 117 2.50 -11.99 -8.08
CA ALA A 117 1.50 -11.56 -9.04
C ALA A 117 0.64 -10.44 -8.48
N LEU A 118 0.12 -9.60 -9.37
CA LEU A 118 -0.85 -8.58 -9.00
C LEU A 118 -2.23 -9.19 -8.75
N PRO A 119 -3.02 -8.62 -7.82
CA PRO A 119 -4.40 -9.01 -7.61
C PRO A 119 -5.23 -8.95 -8.89
N ARG A 120 -6.10 -9.95 -9.08
CA ARG A 120 -6.98 -10.03 -10.24
C ARG A 120 -8.45 -9.83 -9.92
N TRP A 121 -8.87 -10.20 -8.71
CA TRP A 121 -10.25 -10.04 -8.28
C TRP A 121 -10.34 -9.43 -6.89
N LEU A 122 -11.29 -8.53 -6.74
CA LEU A 122 -11.68 -7.95 -5.47
C LEU A 122 -13.15 -8.30 -5.20
N TYR A 123 -13.38 -9.01 -4.12
CA TYR A 123 -14.68 -9.43 -3.62
C TYR A 123 -15.04 -8.49 -2.45
N VAL A 124 -16.12 -7.76 -2.63
CA VAL A 124 -16.55 -6.70 -1.71
C VAL A 124 -17.90 -7.07 -1.12
N GLY A 125 -17.90 -7.47 0.13
CA GLY A 125 -19.10 -7.77 0.92
C GLY A 125 -19.36 -6.68 1.95
N ARG A 126 -20.48 -6.78 2.65
CA ARG A 126 -20.87 -5.78 3.68
C ARG A 126 -19.96 -5.85 4.92
N GLU A 127 -19.55 -7.05 5.31
CA GLU A 127 -18.73 -7.32 6.51
C GLU A 127 -17.35 -7.91 6.18
N GLN A 128 -17.13 -8.27 4.92
CA GLN A 128 -15.92 -8.97 4.49
C GLN A 128 -15.39 -8.37 3.19
N LEU A 129 -14.07 -8.25 3.13
CA LEU A 129 -13.30 -8.02 1.92
C LEU A 129 -12.49 -9.27 1.61
N ARG A 130 -12.34 -9.52 0.32
CA ARG A 130 -11.52 -10.62 -0.16
C ARG A 130 -10.76 -10.21 -1.41
N LEU A 131 -9.44 -10.31 -1.37
CA LEU A 131 -8.56 -10.05 -2.49
C LEU A 131 -7.99 -11.38 -2.99
N VAL A 132 -8.12 -11.64 -4.29
CA VAL A 132 -7.67 -12.89 -4.90
C VAL A 132 -6.53 -12.62 -5.87
N ILE A 133 -5.40 -13.27 -5.60
CA ILE A 133 -4.16 -13.14 -6.33
C ILE A 133 -3.84 -14.51 -6.96
N PRO A 134 -3.51 -14.59 -8.25
CA PRO A 134 -3.01 -15.82 -8.84
C PRO A 134 -1.71 -16.23 -8.16
N ASN A 135 -1.60 -17.48 -7.72
CA ASN A 135 -0.34 -17.98 -7.23
C ASN A 135 0.62 -18.13 -8.43
N SER A 136 1.70 -17.37 -8.41
CA SER A 136 2.74 -17.40 -9.43
C SER A 136 4.06 -17.71 -8.72
N GLY A 137 4.78 -18.75 -9.15
CA GLY A 137 6.03 -19.15 -8.53
C GLY A 137 5.98 -20.46 -7.73
N TYR A 138 4.82 -21.11 -7.64
CA TYR A 138 4.63 -22.48 -7.11
C TYR A 138 5.15 -22.71 -5.67
N GLU A 139 5.16 -21.67 -4.83
CA GLU A 139 5.59 -21.79 -3.42
C GLU A 139 4.59 -22.58 -2.57
N VAL A 140 3.34 -22.57 -3.00
CA VAL A 140 2.29 -23.46 -2.54
C VAL A 140 1.64 -24.16 -3.73
N ALA A 141 1.07 -25.34 -3.52
CA ALA A 141 0.43 -26.12 -4.58
C ALA A 141 -0.87 -25.49 -5.12
N ALA A 142 -1.47 -24.57 -4.36
CA ALA A 142 -2.73 -23.93 -4.69
C ALA A 142 -2.63 -22.99 -5.89
N LYS A 143 -3.70 -22.85 -6.68
CA LYS A 143 -3.73 -21.95 -7.85
C LYS A 143 -3.90 -20.46 -7.52
N PHE A 144 -4.52 -20.14 -6.39
CA PHE A 144 -4.80 -18.77 -5.97
C PHE A 144 -4.47 -18.58 -4.49
N LEU A 145 -4.14 -17.35 -4.14
CA LEU A 145 -3.97 -16.88 -2.78
C LEU A 145 -5.08 -15.89 -2.46
N ILE A 146 -5.67 -16.06 -1.28
CA ILE A 146 -6.77 -15.27 -0.76
C ILE A 146 -6.28 -14.49 0.45
N TYR A 147 -6.40 -13.17 0.35
CA TYR A 147 -6.30 -12.28 1.50
C TYR A 147 -7.70 -11.84 1.90
N ASP A 148 -8.06 -12.08 3.15
CA ASP A 148 -9.33 -11.67 3.72
C ASP A 148 -9.17 -10.52 4.71
N PHE A 149 -10.22 -9.71 4.82
CA PHE A 149 -10.43 -8.87 5.99
C PHE A 149 -11.88 -9.04 6.42
N VAL A 150 -12.11 -9.33 7.69
CA VAL A 150 -13.45 -9.47 8.27
C VAL A 150 -13.64 -8.40 9.33
N ASN A 151 -14.73 -7.64 9.23
CA ASN A 151 -15.06 -6.59 10.18
C ASN A 151 -15.12 -7.16 11.61
N GLY A 152 -14.48 -6.46 12.56
CA GLY A 152 -14.35 -6.91 13.95
C GLY A 152 -13.28 -7.99 14.20
N LYS A 153 -12.73 -8.63 13.15
CA LYS A 153 -11.64 -9.61 13.27
C LYS A 153 -10.33 -9.14 12.64
N GLY A 154 -10.39 -8.20 11.69
CA GLY A 154 -9.23 -7.72 10.95
C GLY A 154 -8.84 -8.65 9.81
N GLN A 155 -7.60 -8.50 9.36
CA GLN A 155 -6.97 -9.38 8.37
C GLN A 155 -6.22 -10.52 9.09
N PRO A 156 -6.39 -11.79 8.68
CA PRO A 156 -5.55 -12.90 9.14
C PRO A 156 -4.09 -12.69 8.74
N GLU A 157 -3.17 -13.25 9.53
CA GLU A 157 -1.71 -13.15 9.28
C GLU A 157 -1.30 -13.81 7.95
N GLU A 158 -1.84 -14.99 7.68
CA GLU A 158 -1.52 -15.77 6.49
C GLU A 158 -2.64 -15.70 5.43
N ALA A 159 -2.23 -15.74 4.16
CA ALA A 159 -3.15 -15.89 3.04
C ALA A 159 -3.60 -17.36 2.90
N GLU A 160 -4.85 -17.57 2.49
CA GLU A 160 -5.40 -18.90 2.23
C GLU A 160 -5.12 -19.33 0.79
N GLY A 161 -4.51 -20.50 0.60
CA GLY A 161 -4.32 -21.12 -0.71
C GLY A 161 -5.57 -21.88 -1.17
N VAL A 162 -6.08 -21.59 -2.37
CA VAL A 162 -7.21 -22.33 -2.97
C VAL A 162 -7.00 -22.69 -4.44
N ASP A 163 -7.64 -23.76 -4.89
CA ASP A 163 -7.57 -24.23 -6.29
C ASP A 163 -8.69 -23.74 -7.20
N ALA A 164 -9.72 -23.11 -6.62
CA ALA A 164 -10.85 -22.55 -7.35
C ALA A 164 -11.16 -21.14 -6.87
N LEU A 165 -11.68 -20.31 -7.77
CA LEU A 165 -12.14 -18.98 -7.39
C LEU A 165 -13.26 -19.07 -6.35
N PRO A 166 -13.26 -18.21 -5.33
CA PRO A 166 -14.32 -18.15 -4.34
C PRO A 166 -15.71 -17.97 -4.94
N GLY A 167 -16.72 -18.53 -4.27
CA GLY A 167 -18.11 -18.24 -4.57
C GLY A 167 -18.41 -16.75 -4.40
N LYS A 168 -19.30 -16.21 -5.25
CA LYS A 168 -19.69 -14.78 -5.21
C LYS A 168 -20.79 -14.47 -4.19
N ARG A 169 -21.29 -15.48 -3.46
CA ARG A 169 -22.40 -15.30 -2.53
C ARG A 169 -21.98 -14.29 -1.44
N ARG A 170 -22.79 -13.24 -1.25
CA ARG A 170 -22.54 -12.10 -0.34
C ARG A 170 -21.47 -11.09 -0.81
N PHE A 171 -20.93 -11.25 -2.01
CA PHE A 171 -19.91 -10.35 -2.56
C PHE A 171 -20.32 -9.74 -3.90
N LYS A 172 -20.04 -8.46 -4.07
CA LYS A 172 -19.88 -7.87 -5.40
C LYS A 172 -18.43 -8.07 -5.84
N VAL A 173 -18.22 -8.59 -7.04
CA VAL A 173 -16.88 -8.94 -7.53
C VAL A 173 -16.44 -7.98 -8.62
N TRP A 174 -15.23 -7.45 -8.47
CA TRP A 174 -14.58 -6.55 -9.41
C TRP A 174 -13.36 -7.23 -10.02
N ARG A 175 -13.19 -7.09 -11.33
CA ARG A 175 -11.93 -7.48 -12.00
C ARG A 175 -10.98 -6.30 -11.94
N LEU A 176 -9.72 -6.59 -11.63
CA LEU A 176 -8.67 -5.58 -11.44
C LEU A 176 -7.75 -5.46 -12.66
N ARG A 177 -7.95 -6.30 -13.67
CA ARG A 177 -7.25 -6.29 -14.96
C ARG A 177 -8.26 -6.21 -16.09
#